data_AF-A0A257EJN6-F1
#
_entry.id   AF-A0A257EJN6-F1
#
_cell.length_a   1.000
_cell.length_b   1.000
_cell.length_c   1.000
_cell.angle_alpha   90.00
_cell.angle_beta   90.00
_cell.angle_gamma   90.00
#
_symmetry.space_group_name_H-M   'P 1'
#
loop_
_entity.id
_entity.type
_entity.pdbx_description
1 polymer ?
#
loop_
_entity_poly.entity_id
_entity_poly.type
_entity_poly.pdbx_seq_one_letter_code
_entity_poly.pdbx_strand_id
1 'polypeptide(L)'
;MALRSITGRARWRNMSFRQRHRLPACKVRRHSSTSSRLATSILPFWSPIPRKRPRTRWRRRSRRVDRMTAPFRAGPAGPPGLAPPDVTRLADVTGLDQLGIPVWQAVRPLGRSLSCHMGKGLTVAAAIASALGEAREYADCEAYRPDRHNDCWADLPADERSAAPDDFAVRRGAIDAQTRLDWTRVATLAGPPLWVPSDAIAMDFTQGSHPGVAMGSTGQATADTLEQALRRALLECVERDAVARYRWLGSGVRRARAIAPDSVPYDWFQAFRQRADTLGFSLALDCLPALGPLWAFQLTITEAGRPGAACRKTGGWGAGFTTAAAVRAAMLEAAQSRVGYIAGARDDLPLHAMPPAEPPGWLTQNPNRRYYASGTEPLDDAAAVQQLQAALAAAGFARIGYVMTSAADAAHTTVKCFVPGLALGERTAVPR
;
A
#
# COMPACT_ATOMS: atom_id res chain seq x y z
N MET A 1 9.78 -21.75 59.57
CA MET A 1 8.96 -22.96 59.35
C MET A 1 9.42 -23.59 58.04
N ALA A 2 9.96 -24.82 58.12
CA ALA A 2 10.59 -25.73 57.13
C ALA A 2 10.52 -25.39 55.62
N LEU A 3 11.62 -25.35 54.83
CA LEU A 3 12.52 -26.42 54.35
C LEU A 3 11.83 -27.59 53.62
N ARG A 4 12.05 -27.70 52.29
CA ARG A 4 12.62 -28.91 51.63
C ARG A 4 12.98 -28.66 50.16
N SER A 5 14.23 -28.96 49.86
CA SER A 5 14.80 -29.19 48.53
C SER A 5 14.38 -30.55 47.99
N ILE A 6 14.40 -30.74 46.66
CA ILE A 6 14.87 -31.96 46.00
C ILE A 6 15.40 -31.60 44.61
N THR A 7 16.61 -32.08 44.36
CA THR A 7 17.45 -31.96 43.18
C THR A 7 17.16 -33.09 42.19
N GLY A 8 17.29 -32.82 40.89
CA GLY A 8 17.22 -33.85 39.85
C GLY A 8 17.96 -33.45 38.59
N ARG A 9 19.27 -33.74 38.54
CA ARG A 9 20.12 -33.65 37.34
C ARG A 9 19.82 -34.82 36.41
N ALA A 10 19.53 -34.56 35.13
CA ALA A 10 19.58 -35.58 34.08
C ALA A 10 20.67 -35.23 33.06
N ARG A 11 21.70 -36.09 33.02
CA ARG A 11 22.82 -36.10 32.07
C ARG A 11 22.33 -36.57 30.70
N TRP A 12 22.66 -35.85 29.64
CA TRP A 12 22.64 -36.40 28.27
C TRP A 12 24.07 -36.71 27.84
N ARG A 13 24.35 -38.00 27.67
CA ARG A 13 25.61 -38.57 27.19
C ARG A 13 25.57 -38.67 25.66
N ASN A 14 26.70 -38.30 25.04
CA ASN A 14 27.07 -38.66 23.69
C ASN A 14 27.02 -40.17 23.46
N MET A 15 26.42 -40.60 22.35
CA MET A 15 26.78 -41.86 21.69
C MET A 15 26.73 -41.69 20.17
N SER A 16 27.90 -41.88 19.59
CA SER A 16 28.16 -42.05 18.16
C SER A 16 27.68 -43.43 17.70
N PHE A 17 27.10 -43.51 16.50
CA PHE A 17 27.14 -44.75 15.73
C PHE A 17 27.35 -44.44 14.25
N ARG A 18 28.52 -44.86 13.76
CA ARG A 18 28.83 -45.05 12.34
C ARG A 18 28.12 -46.33 11.90
N GLN A 19 27.46 -46.32 10.74
CA GLN A 19 27.50 -47.48 9.86
C GLN A 19 27.29 -47.08 8.40
N ARG A 20 28.17 -47.61 7.56
CA ARG A 20 28.27 -47.43 6.12
C ARG A 20 27.37 -48.48 5.46
N HIS A 21 26.58 -48.09 4.45
CA HIS A 21 26.21 -49.00 3.38
C HIS A 21 26.44 -48.34 2.02
N ARG A 22 26.97 -49.13 1.11
CA ARG A 22 27.58 -48.80 -0.18
C ARG A 22 26.66 -49.30 -1.29
N LEU A 23 26.55 -48.47 -2.35
CA LEU A 23 26.32 -48.78 -3.78
C LEU A 23 24.88 -49.11 -4.25
N PRO A 24 24.55 -48.95 -5.56
CA PRO A 24 25.41 -48.57 -6.71
C PRO A 24 24.92 -47.37 -7.55
N ALA A 25 25.86 -46.85 -8.34
CA ALA A 25 25.66 -45.85 -9.38
C ALA A 25 24.96 -46.47 -10.62
N CYS A 26 23.93 -45.81 -11.13
CA CYS A 26 23.36 -46.09 -12.45
C CYS A 26 23.58 -44.88 -13.36
N LYS A 27 24.39 -45.07 -14.40
CA LYS A 27 24.55 -44.17 -15.55
C LYS A 27 23.39 -44.41 -16.51
N VAL A 28 22.56 -43.40 -16.83
CA VAL A 28 21.89 -43.32 -18.14
C VAL A 28 21.66 -41.87 -18.58
N ARG A 29 22.35 -41.55 -19.68
CA ARG A 29 22.05 -40.68 -20.84
C ARG A 29 21.42 -39.29 -20.67
N ARG A 30 22.19 -38.34 -21.22
CA ARG A 30 21.75 -37.04 -21.75
C ARG A 30 20.64 -37.21 -22.78
N HIS A 31 19.53 -36.53 -22.58
CA HIS A 31 18.68 -36.06 -23.68
C HIS A 31 18.56 -34.54 -23.62
N SER A 32 18.97 -33.93 -24.71
CA SER A 32 18.76 -32.54 -25.09
C SER A 32 17.28 -32.30 -25.36
N SER A 33 16.67 -31.37 -24.62
CA SER A 33 15.46 -30.69 -25.08
C SER A 33 15.60 -29.21 -24.76
N THR A 34 15.83 -28.45 -25.81
CA THR A 34 15.66 -27.01 -25.90
C THR A 34 14.36 -26.56 -25.26
N SER A 35 14.44 -25.74 -24.21
CA SER A 35 13.35 -24.87 -23.80
C SER A 35 13.91 -23.47 -23.56
N SER A 36 13.29 -22.54 -24.26
CA SER A 36 13.60 -21.13 -24.42
C SER A 36 13.76 -20.40 -23.08
N ARG A 37 14.97 -19.91 -22.80
CA ARG A 37 15.17 -18.83 -21.83
C ARG A 37 14.76 -17.52 -22.49
N LEU A 38 13.56 -17.03 -22.18
CA LEU A 38 13.22 -15.62 -22.37
C LEU A 38 14.00 -14.81 -21.32
N ALA A 39 15.17 -14.34 -21.71
CA ALA A 39 15.92 -13.35 -20.98
C ALA A 39 15.20 -12.00 -21.10
N THR A 40 14.48 -11.59 -20.06
CA THR A 40 13.92 -10.24 -19.96
C THR A 40 15.07 -9.26 -19.73
N SER A 41 15.67 -8.75 -20.80
CA SER A 41 16.67 -7.68 -20.72
C SER A 41 15.95 -6.38 -20.36
N ILE A 42 16.10 -5.94 -19.11
CA ILE A 42 15.69 -4.61 -18.66
C ILE A 42 16.97 -3.83 -18.35
N LEU A 43 17.11 -2.67 -19.02
CA LEU A 43 18.09 -1.55 -18.84
C LEU A 43 19.38 -1.57 -19.70
N PRO A 44 19.83 -0.38 -20.17
CA PRO A 44 19.95 0.88 -19.41
C PRO A 44 19.20 2.10 -19.96
N PHE A 45 18.34 2.69 -19.13
CA PHE A 45 17.66 3.99 -19.37
C PHE A 45 18.36 5.20 -18.70
N TRP A 46 19.62 5.05 -18.29
CA TRP A 46 20.29 6.05 -17.46
C TRP A 46 21.62 6.45 -18.10
N SER A 47 21.62 7.57 -18.83
CA SER A 47 22.86 8.20 -19.28
C SER A 47 23.57 8.87 -18.09
N PRO A 48 24.91 8.77 -17.98
CA PRO A 48 25.66 9.40 -16.90
C PRO A 48 25.68 10.92 -17.03
N ILE A 49 25.54 11.63 -15.89
CA ILE A 49 25.69 13.08 -15.77
C ILE A 49 27.20 13.42 -15.83
N PRO A 50 27.67 14.31 -16.73
CA PRO A 50 29.08 14.70 -16.73
C PRO A 50 29.40 15.62 -15.54
N ARG A 51 30.41 15.23 -14.75
CA ARG A 51 31.02 16.08 -13.71
C ARG A 51 31.76 17.25 -14.37
N LYS A 52 31.42 18.50 -14.02
CA LYS A 52 32.29 19.67 -14.28
C LYS A 52 32.51 20.48 -13.00
N ARG A 53 33.79 20.81 -12.75
CA ARG A 53 34.32 21.67 -11.68
C ARG A 53 33.95 23.15 -11.89
N PRO A 54 33.99 23.99 -10.84
CA PRO A 54 33.25 25.24 -10.80
C PRO A 54 34.02 26.39 -11.45
N ARG A 55 33.36 27.17 -12.31
CA ARG A 55 33.76 28.53 -12.62
C ARG A 55 32.54 29.44 -12.72
N THR A 56 32.68 30.57 -12.04
CA THR A 56 31.79 31.71 -11.86
C THR A 56 31.30 32.34 -13.16
N ARG A 57 29.99 32.51 -13.32
CA ARG A 57 29.31 33.79 -13.65
C ARG A 57 27.84 33.53 -14.00
N TRP A 58 26.98 34.27 -13.33
CA TRP A 58 25.56 34.43 -13.63
C TRP A 58 25.36 34.91 -15.07
N ARG A 59 25.08 33.99 -16.00
CA ARG A 59 24.27 34.20 -17.22
C ARG A 59 24.13 32.89 -17.98
N ARG A 60 22.92 32.63 -18.51
CA ARG A 60 22.45 31.44 -19.25
C ARG A 60 21.93 30.26 -18.41
N ARG A 61 20.86 30.50 -17.65
CA ARG A 61 19.75 29.54 -17.51
C ARG A 61 18.61 29.97 -18.44
N SER A 62 18.67 29.58 -19.71
CA SER A 62 17.56 29.77 -20.65
C SER A 62 17.47 28.66 -21.70
N ARG A 63 18.03 27.47 -21.46
CA ARG A 63 17.93 26.31 -22.37
C ARG A 63 17.21 25.08 -21.77
N ARG A 64 16.55 25.23 -20.61
CA ARG A 64 15.69 24.18 -20.01
C ARG A 64 14.22 24.60 -19.87
N VAL A 65 13.86 25.82 -20.28
CA VAL A 65 12.49 26.35 -20.22
C VAL A 65 11.77 26.23 -21.58
N ASP A 66 12.49 25.87 -22.66
CA ASP A 66 11.92 25.74 -24.02
C ASP A 66 11.12 24.43 -24.26
N ARG A 67 10.66 23.74 -23.21
CA ARG A 67 9.71 22.62 -23.34
C ARG A 67 8.31 22.92 -22.81
N MET A 68 8.03 24.15 -22.38
CA MET A 68 6.70 24.55 -21.90
C MET A 68 5.75 25.08 -22.99
N THR A 69 6.18 25.15 -24.26
CA THR A 69 5.37 25.67 -25.38
C THR A 69 5.30 24.69 -26.56
N ALA A 70 5.30 23.39 -26.29
CA ALA A 70 4.76 22.44 -27.26
C ALA A 70 3.22 22.46 -27.15
N PRO A 71 2.46 22.53 -28.26
CA PRO A 71 1.02 22.32 -28.22
C PRO A 71 0.74 20.99 -27.51
N PHE A 72 -0.31 20.95 -26.69
CA PHE A 72 -0.78 19.79 -25.94
C PHE A 72 -0.82 18.57 -26.88
N ARG A 73 0.24 17.77 -26.87
CA ARG A 73 0.19 16.44 -27.47
C ARG A 73 -0.78 15.68 -26.59
N ALA A 74 -1.86 15.18 -27.18
CA ALA A 74 -2.69 14.17 -26.55
C ALA A 74 -1.72 13.15 -25.89
N GLY A 75 -1.78 13.06 -24.56
CA GLY A 75 -0.94 12.13 -23.82
C GLY A 75 -1.19 10.69 -24.33
N PRO A 76 -0.34 9.74 -23.97
CA PRO A 76 -0.60 8.33 -24.31
C PRO A 76 -2.01 7.96 -23.83
N ALA A 77 -2.80 7.33 -24.69
CA ALA A 77 -4.10 6.82 -24.28
C ALA A 77 -3.90 5.75 -23.19
N GLY A 78 -4.68 5.83 -22.11
CA GLY A 78 -4.74 4.78 -21.11
C GLY A 78 -5.45 3.53 -21.62
N PRO A 79 -5.59 2.49 -20.78
CA PRO A 79 -6.38 1.32 -21.09
C PRO A 79 -7.80 1.71 -21.54
N PRO A 80 -8.34 1.09 -22.61
CA PRO A 80 -9.71 1.38 -23.08
C PRO A 80 -10.75 1.21 -21.97
N GLY A 81 -11.69 2.15 -21.90
CA GLY A 81 -12.81 2.10 -20.94
C GLY A 81 -12.43 2.35 -19.47
N LEU A 82 -11.15 2.52 -19.13
CA LEU A 82 -10.73 2.77 -17.75
C LEU A 82 -10.99 4.22 -17.33
N ALA A 83 -10.75 5.18 -18.23
CA ALA A 83 -10.95 6.60 -17.94
C ALA A 83 -12.44 6.92 -17.72
N PRO A 84 -12.82 7.48 -16.56
CA PRO A 84 -14.15 8.03 -16.35
C PRO A 84 -14.46 9.16 -17.34
N PRO A 85 -15.74 9.36 -17.70
CA PRO A 85 -16.15 10.37 -18.68
C PRO A 85 -15.89 11.81 -18.22
N ASP A 86 -15.74 12.05 -16.91
CA ASP A 86 -15.49 13.35 -16.31
C ASP A 86 -14.00 13.67 -16.09
N VAL A 87 -13.09 12.79 -16.55
CA VAL A 87 -11.66 13.14 -16.64
C VAL A 87 -11.44 14.10 -17.79
N THR A 88 -11.06 15.34 -17.46
CA THR A 88 -10.83 16.41 -18.44
C THR A 88 -9.36 16.56 -18.85
N ARG A 89 -8.44 16.04 -18.03
CA ARG A 89 -6.99 16.17 -18.23
C ARG A 89 -6.25 14.98 -17.66
N LEU A 90 -5.19 14.59 -18.36
CA LEU A 90 -4.17 13.68 -17.90
C LEU A 90 -2.82 14.37 -18.02
N ALA A 91 -2.08 14.49 -16.93
CA ALA A 91 -0.85 15.28 -16.86
C ALA A 91 0.34 14.45 -16.35
N ASP A 92 1.48 14.56 -17.04
CA ASP A 92 2.76 14.06 -16.55
C ASP A 92 3.33 15.04 -15.53
N VAL A 93 3.37 14.64 -14.26
CA VAL A 93 3.91 15.44 -13.16
C VAL A 93 5.28 14.93 -12.69
N THR A 94 5.83 13.91 -13.35
CA THR A 94 7.13 13.30 -13.04
C THR A 94 8.25 14.35 -12.98
N GLY A 95 8.23 15.31 -13.90
CA GLY A 95 9.26 16.34 -14.03
C GLY A 95 9.33 17.34 -12.87
N LEU A 96 8.35 17.32 -11.97
CA LEU A 96 8.36 18.16 -10.77
C LEU A 96 9.30 17.62 -9.69
N ASP A 97 9.59 16.32 -9.68
CA ASP A 97 10.54 15.71 -8.75
C ASP A 97 11.83 15.25 -9.44
N GLN A 98 12.90 15.16 -8.65
CA GLN A 98 14.23 14.79 -9.12
C GLN A 98 14.48 13.28 -9.08
N LEU A 99 13.64 12.50 -8.36
CA LEU A 99 13.77 11.03 -8.26
C LEU A 99 13.46 10.31 -9.59
N GLY A 100 12.68 10.92 -10.49
CA GLY A 100 12.45 10.39 -11.84
C GLY A 100 11.58 9.14 -11.90
N ILE A 101 10.81 8.84 -10.85
CA ILE A 101 9.77 7.81 -10.89
C ILE A 101 8.56 8.36 -11.64
N PRO A 102 8.04 7.66 -12.67
CA PRO A 102 6.84 8.08 -13.39
C PRO A 102 5.64 8.30 -12.47
N VAL A 103 5.12 9.53 -12.46
CA VAL A 103 3.91 9.91 -11.74
C VAL A 103 3.04 10.76 -12.67
N TRP A 104 1.77 10.39 -12.76
CA TRP A 104 0.76 11.03 -13.59
C TRP A 104 -0.44 11.46 -12.76
N GLN A 105 -1.18 12.45 -13.25
CA GLN A 105 -2.36 12.99 -12.59
C GLN A 105 -3.55 13.00 -13.55
N ALA A 106 -4.66 12.38 -13.15
CA ALA A 106 -5.96 12.49 -13.81
C ALA A 106 -6.82 13.54 -13.08
N VAL A 107 -7.39 14.48 -13.83
CA VAL A 107 -8.15 15.62 -13.27
C VAL A 107 -9.64 15.46 -13.58
N ARG A 108 -10.44 15.37 -12.51
CA ARG A 108 -11.91 15.33 -12.50
C ARG A 108 -12.44 16.60 -11.82
N PRO A 109 -12.60 17.73 -12.52
CA PRO A 109 -12.91 19.02 -11.90
C PRO A 109 -14.22 19.05 -11.10
N LEU A 110 -15.15 18.15 -11.42
CA LEU A 110 -16.45 18.00 -10.76
C LEU A 110 -16.52 16.74 -9.87
N GLY A 111 -15.36 16.16 -9.53
CA GLY A 111 -15.28 15.05 -8.57
C GLY A 111 -15.85 15.48 -7.23
N ARG A 112 -16.67 14.62 -6.63
CA ARG A 112 -17.38 14.94 -5.38
C ARG A 112 -16.59 14.64 -4.13
N SER A 113 -15.44 13.98 -4.27
CA SER A 113 -14.48 13.72 -3.21
C SER A 113 -13.16 14.44 -3.42
N LEU A 114 -12.54 14.28 -4.59
CA LEU A 114 -11.24 14.81 -4.98
C LEU A 114 -11.28 15.22 -6.45
N SER A 115 -10.61 16.32 -6.78
CA SER A 115 -10.51 16.80 -8.16
C SER A 115 -9.33 16.20 -8.91
N CYS A 116 -8.36 15.63 -8.20
CA CYS A 116 -7.09 15.16 -8.74
C CYS A 116 -6.76 13.76 -8.21
N HIS A 117 -6.52 12.82 -9.11
CA HIS A 117 -6.16 11.43 -8.82
C HIS A 117 -4.76 11.14 -9.37
N MET A 118 -3.92 10.46 -8.59
CA MET A 118 -2.48 10.37 -8.80
C MET A 118 -2.07 8.92 -9.07
N GLY A 119 -1.51 8.70 -10.25
CA GLY A 119 -0.99 7.41 -10.67
C GLY A 119 0.51 7.31 -10.62
N LYS A 120 0.99 6.10 -10.35
CA LYS A 120 2.40 5.78 -10.12
C LYS A 120 2.76 4.46 -10.77
N GLY A 121 3.99 4.34 -11.26
CA GLY A 121 4.44 3.11 -11.88
C GLY A 121 5.91 3.13 -12.27
N LEU A 122 6.48 1.94 -12.51
CA LEU A 122 7.84 1.83 -13.05
C LEU A 122 7.92 2.25 -14.53
N THR A 123 6.77 2.33 -15.21
CA THR A 123 6.65 2.79 -16.60
C THR A 123 5.60 3.90 -16.69
N VAL A 124 5.70 4.71 -17.74
CA VAL A 124 4.70 5.75 -18.05
C VAL A 124 3.30 5.14 -18.22
N ALA A 125 3.18 4.02 -18.95
CA ALA A 125 1.91 3.34 -19.15
C ALA A 125 1.28 2.86 -17.83
N ALA A 126 2.08 2.31 -16.92
CA ALA A 126 1.60 1.88 -15.60
C ALA A 126 1.15 3.08 -14.74
N ALA A 127 1.89 4.19 -14.78
CA ALA A 127 1.51 5.41 -14.06
C ALA A 127 0.19 6.02 -14.60
N ILE A 128 0.01 6.04 -15.93
CA ILE A 128 -1.25 6.48 -16.55
C ILE A 128 -2.41 5.56 -16.16
N ALA A 129 -2.23 4.24 -16.29
CA ALA A 129 -3.25 3.28 -15.91
C ALA A 129 -3.62 3.40 -14.43
N SER A 130 -2.64 3.60 -13.55
CA SER A 130 -2.90 3.82 -12.13
C SER A 130 -3.65 5.13 -11.84
N ALA A 131 -3.38 6.22 -12.58
CA ALA A 131 -4.07 7.50 -12.37
C ALA A 131 -5.53 7.42 -12.80
N LEU A 132 -5.78 6.77 -13.94
CA LEU A 132 -7.12 6.55 -14.47
C LEU A 132 -7.89 5.52 -13.64
N GLY A 133 -7.23 4.48 -13.15
CA GLY A 133 -7.80 3.49 -12.24
C GLY A 133 -8.29 4.14 -10.95
N GLU A 134 -7.45 4.94 -10.28
CA GLU A 134 -7.88 5.67 -9.07
C GLU A 134 -9.01 6.66 -9.39
N ALA A 135 -8.94 7.39 -10.51
CA ALA A 135 -10.03 8.27 -10.93
C ALA A 135 -11.36 7.50 -11.10
N ARG A 136 -11.30 6.27 -11.63
CA ARG A 136 -12.45 5.40 -11.82
C ARG A 136 -13.01 4.84 -10.53
N GLU A 137 -12.14 4.41 -9.61
CA GLU A 137 -12.52 3.96 -8.27
C GLU A 137 -13.39 5.01 -7.57
N TYR A 138 -12.90 6.25 -7.57
CA TYR A 138 -13.61 7.37 -6.98
C TYR A 138 -14.90 7.72 -7.74
N ALA A 139 -14.89 7.74 -9.07
CA ALA A 139 -16.08 8.03 -9.86
C ALA A 139 -17.22 7.03 -9.61
N ASP A 140 -16.90 5.73 -9.61
CA ASP A 140 -17.88 4.67 -9.38
C ASP A 140 -18.42 4.74 -7.94
N CYS A 141 -17.57 4.97 -6.94
CA CYS A 141 -18.01 5.11 -5.54
C CYS A 141 -18.80 6.42 -5.26
N GLU A 142 -18.53 7.51 -5.98
CA GLU A 142 -19.31 8.76 -5.92
C GLU A 142 -20.69 8.63 -6.59
N ALA A 143 -20.77 7.80 -7.63
CA ALA A 143 -22.01 7.51 -8.36
C ALA A 143 -22.87 6.45 -7.67
N TYR A 144 -22.27 5.57 -6.87
CA TYR A 144 -22.98 4.52 -6.15
C TYR A 144 -24.10 5.09 -5.26
N ARG A 145 -25.26 4.43 -5.26
CA ARG A 145 -26.42 4.77 -4.46
C ARG A 145 -26.78 3.57 -3.58
N PRO A 146 -26.35 3.56 -2.30
CA PRO A 146 -26.68 2.47 -1.40
C PRO A 146 -28.19 2.39 -1.16
N ASP A 147 -28.70 1.17 -1.04
CA ASP A 147 -30.01 0.92 -0.41
C ASP A 147 -29.84 1.13 1.11
N ARG A 148 -30.50 2.16 1.64
CA ARG A 148 -30.28 2.67 3.00
C ARG A 148 -31.39 2.18 3.92
N HIS A 149 -31.02 1.38 4.91
CA HIS A 149 -31.91 0.90 5.98
C HIS A 149 -31.56 1.60 7.30
N ASN A 150 -32.46 2.42 7.83
CA ASN A 150 -32.19 3.21 9.04
C ASN A 150 -32.45 2.39 10.31
N ASP A 151 -31.38 2.02 11.01
CA ASP A 151 -31.48 1.14 12.18
C ASP A 151 -30.32 1.31 13.17
N CYS A 152 -30.49 0.69 14.35
CA CYS A 152 -29.43 0.55 15.34
C CYS A 152 -28.65 -0.74 15.10
N TRP A 153 -27.36 -0.77 15.44
CA TRP A 153 -26.57 -2.00 15.35
C TRP A 153 -27.17 -3.15 16.17
N ALA A 154 -27.77 -2.83 17.33
CA ALA A 154 -28.41 -3.78 18.24
C ALA A 154 -29.57 -4.56 17.60
N ASP A 155 -30.23 -3.96 16.61
CA ASP A 155 -31.45 -4.49 15.98
C ASP A 155 -31.14 -5.24 14.66
N LEU A 156 -29.92 -5.11 14.12
CA LEU A 156 -29.47 -5.88 12.96
C LEU A 156 -29.35 -7.39 13.29
N PRO A 157 -29.61 -8.30 12.32
CA PRO A 157 -29.43 -9.73 12.51
C PRO A 157 -28.02 -10.07 12.99
N ALA A 158 -27.92 -10.88 14.05
CA ALA A 158 -26.67 -11.14 14.76
C ALA A 158 -25.60 -11.83 13.88
N ASP A 159 -26.02 -12.63 12.91
CA ASP A 159 -25.16 -13.32 11.94
C ASP A 159 -24.82 -12.45 10.71
N GLU A 160 -25.56 -11.37 10.47
CA GLU A 160 -25.34 -10.43 9.37
C GLU A 160 -24.61 -9.14 9.79
N ARG A 161 -24.33 -8.92 11.07
CA ARG A 161 -23.64 -7.71 11.55
C ARG A 161 -22.18 -7.94 11.93
N SER A 162 -21.43 -6.84 12.10
CA SER A 162 -20.08 -6.86 12.65
C SER A 162 -20.06 -7.29 14.13
N ALA A 163 -18.90 -7.74 14.62
CA ALA A 163 -18.77 -8.21 16.00
C ALA A 163 -19.00 -7.11 17.04
N ALA A 164 -18.69 -5.85 16.68
CA ALA A 164 -18.92 -4.69 17.52
C ALA A 164 -19.52 -3.52 16.70
N PRO A 165 -20.33 -2.64 17.32
CA PRO A 165 -20.94 -1.49 16.66
C PRO A 165 -19.92 -0.48 16.13
N ASP A 166 -18.76 -0.37 16.78
CA ASP A 166 -17.68 0.54 16.39
C ASP A 166 -16.64 -0.08 15.46
N ASP A 167 -16.94 -1.24 14.86
CA ASP A 167 -16.07 -1.89 13.86
C ASP A 167 -15.85 -1.05 12.61
N PHE A 168 -16.74 -0.11 12.31
CA PHE A 168 -16.63 0.82 11.18
C PHE A 168 -16.39 2.27 11.62
N ALA A 169 -16.18 2.48 12.92
CA ALA A 169 -16.05 3.82 13.47
C ALA A 169 -14.68 4.44 13.16
N VAL A 170 -14.64 5.77 13.03
CA VAL A 170 -13.41 6.57 12.91
C VAL A 170 -12.46 6.36 14.09
N ARG A 171 -13.04 6.20 15.29
CA ARG A 171 -12.37 5.90 16.55
C ARG A 171 -13.21 4.90 17.34
N ARG A 172 -12.58 4.02 18.10
CA ARG A 172 -13.31 3.12 19.00
C ARG A 172 -14.15 3.90 20.01
N GLY A 173 -15.35 3.38 20.27
CA GLY A 173 -16.34 4.01 21.14
C GLY A 173 -17.03 5.27 20.56
N ALA A 174 -16.80 5.66 19.30
CA ALA A 174 -17.56 6.76 18.68
C ALA A 174 -18.96 6.37 18.21
N ILE A 175 -19.24 5.07 18.14
CA ILE A 175 -20.53 4.49 17.77
C ILE A 175 -20.85 3.46 18.83
N ASP A 176 -22.06 3.51 19.37
CA ASP A 176 -22.57 2.48 20.28
C ASP A 176 -23.66 1.64 19.62
N ALA A 177 -24.16 0.64 20.34
CA ALA A 177 -25.14 -0.31 19.82
C ALA A 177 -26.51 0.34 19.49
N GLN A 178 -26.82 1.50 20.07
CA GLN A 178 -28.09 2.22 19.96
C GLN A 178 -28.01 3.43 19.01
N THR A 179 -26.82 3.70 18.48
CA THR A 179 -26.61 4.76 17.50
C THR A 179 -27.35 4.39 16.22
N ARG A 180 -28.36 5.20 15.84
CA ARG A 180 -29.06 5.05 14.57
C ARG A 180 -28.18 5.48 13.41
N LEU A 181 -28.01 4.58 12.45
CA LEU A 181 -27.26 4.81 11.21
C LEU A 181 -28.07 4.28 10.03
N ASP A 182 -27.73 4.75 8.83
CA ASP A 182 -28.17 4.09 7.61
C ASP A 182 -27.23 2.91 7.31
N TRP A 183 -27.79 1.72 7.16
CA TRP A 183 -27.05 0.50 6.86
C TRP A 183 -27.35 0.02 5.44
N THR A 184 -26.35 -0.58 4.81
CA THR A 184 -26.48 -1.24 3.51
C THR A 184 -26.01 -2.67 3.63
N ARG A 185 -26.78 -3.59 3.07
CA ARG A 185 -26.44 -5.02 3.01
C ARG A 185 -25.49 -5.25 1.85
N VAL A 186 -24.34 -5.86 2.12
CA VAL A 186 -23.30 -6.15 1.11
C VAL A 186 -23.01 -7.64 1.03
N ALA A 187 -22.47 -8.08 -0.11
CA ALA A 187 -22.04 -9.45 -0.30
C ALA A 187 -20.86 -9.78 0.62
N THR A 188 -20.65 -11.06 0.89
CA THR A 188 -19.49 -11.54 1.64
C THR A 188 -18.72 -12.58 0.86
N LEU A 189 -17.42 -12.72 1.13
CA LEU A 189 -16.61 -13.79 0.53
C LEU A 189 -17.02 -15.18 1.04
N ALA A 190 -17.61 -15.25 2.23
CA ALA A 190 -18.20 -16.47 2.78
C ALA A 190 -19.27 -16.14 3.83
N GLY A 191 -20.31 -16.98 3.86
CA GLY A 191 -21.39 -16.91 4.84
C GLY A 191 -22.52 -15.96 4.43
N PRO A 192 -23.36 -15.53 5.39
CA PRO A 192 -24.47 -14.63 5.09
C PRO A 192 -23.94 -13.23 4.74
N PRO A 193 -24.77 -12.38 4.10
CA PRO A 193 -24.45 -10.99 3.83
C PRO A 193 -24.03 -10.21 5.08
N LEU A 194 -23.40 -9.05 4.87
CA LEU A 194 -22.92 -8.19 5.95
C LEU A 194 -23.62 -6.83 5.88
N TRP A 195 -24.12 -6.33 7.00
CA TRP A 195 -24.55 -4.94 7.14
C TRP A 195 -23.35 -4.05 7.43
N VAL A 196 -23.16 -3.04 6.59
CA VAL A 196 -22.14 -2.01 6.75
C VAL A 196 -22.81 -0.63 6.79
N PRO A 197 -22.28 0.35 7.54
CA PRO A 197 -22.79 1.70 7.47
C PRO A 197 -22.70 2.23 6.04
N SER A 198 -23.80 2.81 5.55
CA SER A 198 -23.91 3.36 4.18
C SER A 198 -22.84 4.42 3.92
N ASP A 199 -22.53 5.22 4.93
CA ASP A 199 -21.51 6.27 4.87
C ASP A 199 -20.08 5.69 4.79
N ALA A 200 -19.87 4.43 5.20
CA ALA A 200 -18.61 3.73 4.99
C ALA A 200 -18.47 3.26 3.53
N ILE A 201 -19.55 3.18 2.75
CA ILE A 201 -19.50 2.89 1.31
C ILE A 201 -19.33 4.17 0.51
N ALA A 202 -20.16 5.18 0.80
CA ALA A 202 -20.24 6.43 0.06
C ALA A 202 -18.89 7.16 -0.05
N MET A 203 -18.71 7.88 -1.15
CA MET A 203 -17.57 8.77 -1.41
C MET A 203 -18.03 10.16 -1.89
N ASP A 204 -19.29 10.51 -1.68
CA ASP A 204 -19.80 11.83 -2.03
C ASP A 204 -19.59 12.80 -0.86
N PHE A 205 -18.46 13.52 -0.86
CA PHE A 205 -18.10 14.43 0.24
C PHE A 205 -18.92 15.73 0.22
N THR A 206 -19.80 15.90 -0.78
CA THR A 206 -20.76 17.01 -0.83
C THR A 206 -21.98 16.75 0.05
N GLN A 207 -22.17 15.51 0.50
CA GLN A 207 -23.27 15.11 1.36
C GLN A 207 -22.81 15.04 2.82
N GLY A 208 -23.76 15.26 3.75
CA GLY A 208 -23.50 15.02 5.16
C GLY A 208 -23.31 13.53 5.46
N SER A 209 -22.46 13.20 6.44
CA SER A 209 -22.27 11.85 6.95
C SER A 209 -22.24 11.84 8.46
N HIS A 210 -22.50 10.68 9.06
CA HIS A 210 -22.38 10.52 10.51
C HIS A 210 -20.90 10.71 10.93
N PRO A 211 -20.58 11.59 11.91
CA PRO A 211 -19.20 11.92 12.27
C PRO A 211 -18.44 10.74 12.88
N GLY A 212 -19.17 9.74 13.38
CA GLY A 212 -18.59 8.51 13.91
C GLY A 212 -18.14 7.51 12.83
N VAL A 213 -18.60 7.63 11.58
CA VAL A 213 -18.29 6.68 10.49
C VAL A 213 -17.26 7.28 9.56
N ALA A 214 -16.20 6.53 9.24
CA ALA A 214 -15.16 7.01 8.36
C ALA A 214 -15.60 6.95 6.89
N MET A 215 -15.80 8.10 6.27
CA MET A 215 -15.88 8.19 4.81
C MET A 215 -14.47 8.20 4.23
N GLY A 216 -14.11 7.21 3.42
CA GLY A 216 -12.75 7.08 2.90
C GLY A 216 -12.56 6.00 1.85
N SER A 217 -11.39 6.05 1.20
CA SER A 217 -11.03 5.18 0.07
C SER A 217 -10.53 3.80 0.45
N THR A 218 -10.34 3.49 1.74
CA THR A 218 -9.78 2.20 2.16
C THR A 218 -10.60 1.05 1.61
N GLY A 219 -9.91 0.09 0.98
CA GLY A 219 -10.51 -1.11 0.45
C GLY A 219 -11.23 -0.86 -0.88
N GLN A 220 -10.98 0.26 -1.56
CA GLN A 220 -11.48 0.49 -2.91
C GLN A 220 -10.46 0.00 -3.93
N ALA A 221 -10.93 -0.61 -5.00
CA ALA A 221 -10.07 -1.00 -6.11
C ALA A 221 -10.86 -1.19 -7.40
N THR A 222 -10.25 -0.80 -8.51
CA THR A 222 -10.71 -1.11 -9.86
C THR A 222 -9.73 -2.05 -10.56
N ALA A 223 -10.27 -3.04 -11.27
CA ALA A 223 -9.50 -3.95 -12.14
C ALA A 223 -10.38 -4.55 -13.24
N ASP A 224 -9.77 -5.30 -14.16
CA ASP A 224 -10.48 -5.95 -15.27
C ASP A 224 -11.44 -7.05 -14.78
N THR A 225 -11.17 -7.66 -13.63
CA THR A 225 -11.95 -8.77 -13.04
C THR A 225 -12.26 -8.52 -11.57
N LEU A 226 -13.32 -9.17 -11.08
CA LEU A 226 -13.72 -9.10 -9.68
C LEU A 226 -12.61 -9.58 -8.74
N GLU A 227 -11.97 -10.71 -9.04
CA GLU A 227 -10.92 -11.30 -8.21
C GLU A 227 -9.70 -10.40 -8.11
N GLN A 228 -9.31 -9.75 -9.22
CA GLN A 228 -8.23 -8.75 -9.21
C GLN A 228 -8.59 -7.53 -8.35
N ALA A 229 -9.82 -7.03 -8.46
CA ALA A 229 -10.27 -5.89 -7.69
C ALA A 229 -10.31 -6.24 -6.19
N LEU A 230 -10.88 -7.40 -5.83
CA LEU A 230 -10.90 -7.91 -4.46
C LEU A 230 -9.50 -8.10 -3.89
N ARG A 231 -8.56 -8.70 -4.65
CA ARG A 231 -7.16 -8.85 -4.23
C ARG A 231 -6.54 -7.51 -3.86
N ARG A 232 -6.70 -6.48 -4.73
CA ARG A 232 -6.12 -5.14 -4.50
C ARG A 232 -6.75 -4.47 -3.28
N ALA A 233 -8.08 -4.47 -3.20
CA ALA A 233 -8.83 -3.89 -2.09
C ALA A 233 -8.45 -4.53 -0.73
N LEU A 234 -8.37 -5.85 -0.67
CA LEU A 234 -8.00 -6.56 0.56
C LEU A 234 -6.54 -6.35 0.96
N LEU A 235 -5.61 -6.27 -0.01
CA LEU A 235 -4.23 -5.90 0.27
C LEU A 235 -4.13 -4.49 0.84
N GLU A 236 -4.91 -3.53 0.34
CA GLU A 236 -4.98 -2.19 0.93
C GLU A 236 -5.54 -2.24 2.36
N CYS A 237 -6.61 -3.00 2.63
CA CYS A 237 -7.11 -3.18 4.00
C CYS A 237 -6.02 -3.69 4.97
N VAL A 238 -5.24 -4.70 4.54
CA VAL A 238 -4.12 -5.24 5.33
C VAL A 238 -3.00 -4.21 5.50
N GLU A 239 -2.70 -3.44 4.46
CA GLU A 239 -1.71 -2.37 4.54
C GLU A 239 -2.10 -1.32 5.59
N ARG A 240 -3.33 -0.83 5.52
CA ARG A 240 -3.83 0.18 6.45
C ARG A 240 -3.89 -0.35 7.89
N ASP A 241 -4.20 -1.64 8.08
CA ASP A 241 -4.06 -2.32 9.38
C ASP A 241 -2.61 -2.30 9.88
N ALA A 242 -1.67 -2.72 9.06
CA ALA A 242 -0.27 -2.77 9.42
C ALA A 242 0.26 -1.37 9.77
N VAL A 243 -0.11 -0.34 9.01
CA VAL A 243 0.24 1.07 9.27
C VAL A 243 -0.33 1.55 10.59
N ALA A 244 -1.64 1.33 10.79
CA ALA A 244 -2.31 1.76 12.01
C ALA A 244 -1.65 1.08 13.22
N ARG A 245 -1.48 -0.24 13.22
CA ARG A 245 -0.81 -0.99 14.29
C ARG A 245 0.63 -0.52 14.52
N TYR A 246 1.38 -0.25 13.46
CA TYR A 246 2.75 0.26 13.57
C TYR A 246 2.84 1.58 14.33
N ARG A 247 1.90 2.51 14.09
CA ARG A 247 1.84 3.81 14.77
C ARG A 247 1.64 3.69 16.29
N TRP A 248 0.99 2.62 16.75
CA TRP A 248 0.79 2.33 18.19
C TRP A 248 1.98 1.69 18.89
N LEU A 249 2.94 1.17 18.12
CA LEU A 249 4.13 0.58 18.72
C LEU A 249 4.98 1.67 19.38
N GLY A 250 5.52 1.39 20.57
CA GLY A 250 6.47 2.30 21.21
C GLY A 250 7.71 2.54 20.34
N SER A 251 8.36 3.70 20.51
CA SER A 251 9.47 4.13 19.64
C SER A 251 10.62 3.11 19.55
N GLY A 252 10.93 2.40 20.64
CA GLY A 252 11.92 1.32 20.64
C GLY A 252 11.56 0.15 19.74
N VAL A 253 10.29 -0.28 19.74
CA VAL A 253 9.80 -1.38 18.90
C VAL A 253 9.76 -0.96 17.43
N ARG A 254 9.40 0.29 17.14
CA ARG A 254 9.48 0.85 15.78
C ARG A 254 10.92 0.87 15.27
N ARG A 255 11.88 1.34 16.07
CA ARG A 255 13.31 1.32 15.71
C ARG A 255 13.84 -0.09 15.41
N ALA A 256 13.38 -1.10 16.14
CA ALA A 256 13.76 -2.50 15.90
C ALA A 256 13.18 -3.10 14.61
N ARG A 257 12.22 -2.43 13.97
CA ARG A 257 11.61 -2.82 12.68
C ARG A 257 12.23 -2.11 11.49
N ALA A 258 13.15 -1.18 11.73
CA ALA A 258 13.86 -0.46 10.68
C ALA A 258 14.79 -1.40 9.91
N ILE A 259 14.83 -1.21 8.60
CA ILE A 259 15.63 -1.98 7.65
C ILE A 259 16.67 -1.04 7.05
N ALA A 260 17.92 -1.51 7.02
CA ALA A 260 18.99 -0.79 6.35
C ALA A 260 18.74 -0.80 4.83
N PRO A 261 18.58 0.36 4.15
CA PRO A 261 18.23 0.39 2.73
C PRO A 261 19.25 -0.28 1.81
N ASP A 262 20.52 -0.33 2.21
CA ASP A 262 21.58 -1.05 1.48
C ASP A 262 21.43 -2.59 1.55
N SER A 263 20.73 -3.12 2.54
CA SER A 263 20.45 -4.56 2.68
C SER A 263 19.35 -5.09 1.75
N VAL A 264 18.60 -4.21 1.08
CA VAL A 264 17.50 -4.60 0.18
C VAL A 264 18.07 -5.26 -1.09
N PRO A 265 17.76 -6.54 -1.39
CA PRO A 265 18.48 -7.32 -2.41
C PRO A 265 17.99 -7.06 -3.84
N TYR A 266 17.30 -5.95 -4.09
CA TYR A 266 16.65 -5.66 -5.37
C TYR A 266 17.40 -4.57 -6.14
N ASP A 267 17.89 -4.89 -7.33
CA ASP A 267 18.66 -3.95 -8.16
C ASP A 267 17.91 -2.65 -8.45
N TRP A 268 16.60 -2.73 -8.74
CA TRP A 268 15.76 -1.56 -8.96
C TRP A 268 15.66 -0.67 -7.71
N PHE A 269 15.67 -1.25 -6.51
CA PHE A 269 15.66 -0.50 -5.26
C PHE A 269 17.03 0.14 -5.01
N GLN A 270 18.12 -0.60 -5.27
CA GLN A 270 19.48 -0.08 -5.13
C GLN A 270 19.73 1.09 -6.09
N ALA A 271 19.22 1.03 -7.33
CA ALA A 271 19.29 2.14 -8.27
C ALA A 271 18.51 3.37 -7.77
N PHE A 272 17.30 3.17 -7.22
CA PHE A 272 16.51 4.24 -6.60
C PHE A 272 17.24 4.87 -5.40
N ARG A 273 17.79 4.05 -4.51
CA ARG A 273 18.57 4.49 -3.35
C ARG A 273 19.80 5.30 -3.77
N GLN A 274 20.61 4.80 -4.70
CA GLN A 274 21.81 5.52 -5.19
C GLN A 274 21.46 6.88 -5.79
N ARG A 275 20.32 6.99 -6.47
CA ARG A 275 19.82 8.28 -6.96
C ARG A 275 19.43 9.19 -5.80
N ALA A 276 18.66 8.68 -4.84
CA ALA A 276 18.27 9.43 -3.64
C ALA A 276 19.51 9.99 -2.91
N ASP A 277 20.52 9.15 -2.70
CA ASP A 277 21.80 9.52 -2.08
C ASP A 277 22.51 10.64 -2.86
N THR A 278 22.56 10.52 -4.19
CA THR A 278 23.18 11.54 -5.08
C THR A 278 22.46 12.89 -5.01
N LEU A 279 21.15 12.87 -4.76
CA LEU A 279 20.30 14.06 -4.62
C LEU A 279 20.26 14.59 -3.18
N GLY A 280 20.91 13.93 -2.22
CA GLY A 280 20.92 14.30 -0.81
C GLY A 280 19.62 13.96 -0.07
N PHE A 281 18.85 12.98 -0.56
CA PHE A 281 17.67 12.47 0.15
C PHE A 281 18.05 11.29 1.02
N SER A 282 17.51 11.25 2.24
CA SER A 282 17.64 10.12 3.15
C SER A 282 16.43 9.20 3.04
N LEU A 283 16.67 7.89 2.97
CA LEU A 283 15.63 6.87 2.95
C LEU A 283 15.55 6.13 4.29
N ALA A 284 14.34 5.94 4.80
CA ALA A 284 14.07 5.05 5.93
C ALA A 284 13.02 4.02 5.50
N LEU A 285 13.32 2.74 5.69
CA LEU A 285 12.44 1.62 5.36
C LEU A 285 12.12 0.86 6.64
N ASP A 286 10.85 0.60 6.91
CA ASP A 286 10.39 -0.14 8.10
C ASP A 286 9.51 -1.33 7.70
N CYS A 287 9.69 -2.48 8.36
CA CYS A 287 8.80 -3.63 8.22
C CYS A 287 7.61 -3.51 9.18
N LEU A 288 6.41 -3.41 8.64
CA LEU A 288 5.19 -3.22 9.41
C LEU A 288 4.65 -4.58 9.91
N PRO A 289 3.86 -4.59 11.00
CA PRO A 289 3.22 -5.79 11.52
C PRO A 289 2.01 -6.20 10.66
N ALA A 290 2.26 -6.75 9.47
CA ALA A 290 1.23 -7.30 8.59
C ALA A 290 0.60 -8.59 9.15
N LEU A 291 -0.60 -8.92 8.66
CA LEU A 291 -1.34 -10.11 9.05
C LEU A 291 -0.94 -11.35 8.22
N GLY A 292 -0.85 -12.51 8.88
CA GLY A 292 -0.62 -13.79 8.22
C GLY A 292 0.74 -13.87 7.48
N PRO A 293 0.81 -14.50 6.30
CA PRO A 293 2.04 -14.62 5.50
C PRO A 293 2.35 -13.36 4.67
N LEU A 294 1.61 -12.27 4.87
CA LEU A 294 1.73 -11.06 4.07
C LEU A 294 2.86 -10.18 4.60
N TRP A 295 3.36 -9.33 3.70
CA TRP A 295 4.38 -8.35 4.00
C TRP A 295 3.80 -6.96 3.85
N ALA A 296 4.13 -6.06 4.76
CA ALA A 296 3.84 -4.64 4.62
C ALA A 296 5.06 -3.81 5.00
N PHE A 297 5.32 -2.75 4.24
CA PHE A 297 6.46 -1.85 4.46
C PHE A 297 6.01 -0.39 4.44
N GLN A 298 6.77 0.44 5.14
CA GLN A 298 6.74 1.89 5.00
C GLN A 298 8.07 2.36 4.46
N LEU A 299 8.06 3.17 3.41
CA LEU A 299 9.23 3.92 2.96
C LEU A 299 9.02 5.41 3.23
N THR A 300 9.98 6.04 3.88
CA THR A 300 10.00 7.49 4.11
C THR A 300 11.18 8.12 3.37
N ILE A 301 10.90 9.17 2.60
CA ILE A 301 11.89 9.99 1.90
C ILE A 301 11.99 11.30 2.67
N THR A 302 13.20 11.61 3.15
CA THR A 302 13.48 12.86 3.86
C THR A 302 14.42 13.71 3.04
N GLU A 303 13.98 14.94 2.77
CA GLU A 303 14.83 16.00 2.23
C GLU A 303 15.29 16.87 3.39
N ALA A 304 16.60 16.89 3.65
CA ALA A 304 17.17 17.75 4.66
C ALA A 304 16.89 19.22 4.30
N GLY A 305 16.30 19.96 5.24
CA GLY A 305 16.18 21.40 5.14
C GLY A 305 17.55 22.08 5.22
N ARG A 306 17.59 23.39 4.96
CA ARG A 306 18.74 24.21 5.39
C ARG A 306 18.90 24.07 6.91
N PRO A 307 20.11 24.23 7.47
CA PRO A 307 20.29 24.28 8.92
C PRO A 307 19.29 25.27 9.57
N GLY A 308 18.49 24.80 10.52
CA GLY A 308 17.43 25.58 11.18
C GLY A 308 16.06 25.59 10.47
N ALA A 309 15.93 24.98 9.29
CA ALA A 309 14.66 24.82 8.59
C ALA A 309 14.07 23.42 8.78
N ALA A 310 12.75 23.31 8.70
CA ALA A 310 12.06 22.04 8.77
C ALA A 310 12.43 21.11 7.60
N CYS A 311 12.46 19.80 7.88
CA CYS A 311 12.64 18.80 6.85
C CYS A 311 11.32 18.51 6.14
N ARG A 312 11.39 18.28 4.82
CA ARG A 312 10.26 17.73 4.07
C ARG A 312 10.33 16.22 4.16
N LYS A 313 9.25 15.60 4.63
CA LYS A 313 9.10 14.15 4.72
C LYS A 313 7.90 13.71 3.92
N THR A 314 8.08 12.72 3.07
CA THR A 314 7.01 12.07 2.31
C THR A 314 7.11 10.57 2.51
N GLY A 315 5.97 9.91 2.70
CA GLY A 315 5.89 8.49 2.97
C GLY A 315 5.07 7.76 1.92
N GLY A 316 5.33 6.46 1.80
CA GLY A 316 4.50 5.52 1.07
C GLY A 316 4.46 4.18 1.79
N TRP A 317 3.40 3.44 1.54
CA TRP A 317 3.10 2.16 2.15
C TRP A 317 2.85 1.13 1.06
N GLY A 318 2.98 -0.13 1.44
CA GLY A 318 2.84 -1.21 0.47
C GLY A 318 2.65 -2.53 1.17
N ALA A 319 1.58 -3.24 0.84
CA ALA A 319 1.38 -4.64 1.20
C ALA A 319 1.48 -5.60 0.02
N GLY A 320 1.84 -6.85 0.28
CA GLY A 320 1.91 -7.89 -0.75
C GLY A 320 2.26 -9.27 -0.20
N PHE A 321 2.10 -10.29 -1.06
CA PHE A 321 2.50 -11.67 -0.75
C PHE A 321 4.01 -11.85 -0.72
N THR A 322 4.74 -10.98 -1.43
CA THR A 322 6.20 -10.98 -1.46
C THR A 322 6.76 -9.67 -0.94
N THR A 323 7.96 -9.74 -0.37
CA THR A 323 8.69 -8.54 0.08
C THR A 323 9.04 -7.63 -1.10
N ALA A 324 9.31 -8.22 -2.28
CA ALA A 324 9.56 -7.46 -3.51
C ALA A 324 8.34 -6.62 -3.91
N ALA A 325 7.14 -7.21 -3.92
CA ALA A 325 5.91 -6.50 -4.26
C ALA A 325 5.61 -5.39 -3.25
N ALA A 326 5.68 -5.70 -1.94
CA ALA A 326 5.36 -4.76 -0.88
C ALA A 326 6.36 -3.58 -0.81
N VAL A 327 7.68 -3.84 -0.91
CA VAL A 327 8.70 -2.77 -0.96
C VAL A 327 8.55 -1.90 -2.20
N ARG A 328 8.24 -2.50 -3.36
CA ARG A 328 8.02 -1.75 -4.60
C ARG A 328 6.80 -0.84 -4.50
N ALA A 329 5.70 -1.32 -3.92
CA ALA A 329 4.49 -0.52 -3.69
C ALA A 329 4.81 0.68 -2.78
N ALA A 330 5.45 0.45 -1.63
CA ALA A 330 5.86 1.51 -0.70
C ALA A 330 6.80 2.53 -1.36
N MET A 331 7.73 2.09 -2.21
CA MET A 331 8.63 2.97 -2.95
C MET A 331 7.89 3.85 -3.96
N LEU A 332 7.00 3.26 -4.75
CA LEU A 332 6.23 3.99 -5.76
C LEU A 332 5.28 4.99 -5.12
N GLU A 333 4.61 4.62 -4.04
CA GLU A 333 3.72 5.52 -3.31
C GLU A 333 4.51 6.65 -2.63
N ALA A 334 5.70 6.38 -2.06
CA ALA A 334 6.52 7.43 -1.46
C ALA A 334 6.96 8.48 -2.49
N ALA A 335 7.29 8.05 -3.71
CA ALA A 335 7.59 8.94 -4.82
C ALA A 335 6.35 9.72 -5.28
N GLN A 336 5.19 9.07 -5.39
CA GLN A 336 3.92 9.73 -5.71
C GLN A 336 3.55 10.79 -4.67
N SER A 337 3.61 10.47 -3.38
CA SER A 337 3.34 11.39 -2.27
C SER A 337 4.22 12.63 -2.37
N ARG A 338 5.50 12.46 -2.71
CA ARG A 338 6.43 13.58 -2.91
C ARG A 338 6.05 14.45 -4.10
N VAL A 339 5.78 13.85 -5.25
CA VAL A 339 5.37 14.59 -6.45
C VAL A 339 4.04 15.30 -6.23
N GLY A 340 3.06 14.64 -5.60
CA GLY A 340 1.76 15.22 -5.26
C GLY A 340 1.89 16.44 -4.33
N TYR A 341 2.79 16.38 -3.35
CA TYR A 341 3.12 17.54 -2.51
C TYR A 341 3.74 18.68 -3.32
N ILE A 342 4.72 18.40 -4.18
CA ILE A 342 5.37 19.44 -5.02
C ILE A 342 4.38 20.06 -6.01
N ALA A 343 3.48 19.25 -6.55
CA ALA A 343 2.45 19.67 -7.50
C ALA A 343 1.33 20.50 -6.85
N GLY A 344 1.21 20.49 -5.52
CA GLY A 344 0.05 21.06 -4.83
C GLY A 344 -1.25 20.32 -5.20
N ALA A 345 -1.18 19.00 -5.40
CA ALA A 345 -2.33 18.21 -5.89
C ALA A 345 -3.47 18.09 -4.87
N ARG A 346 -3.23 18.44 -3.61
CA ARG A 346 -4.17 18.34 -2.49
C ARG A 346 -4.14 19.60 -1.65
N ASP A 347 -5.26 20.33 -1.65
CA ASP A 347 -5.47 21.54 -0.85
C ASP A 347 -5.80 21.22 0.62
N ASP A 348 -6.19 19.98 0.91
CA ASP A 348 -6.61 19.53 2.24
C ASP A 348 -5.45 19.03 3.10
N LEU A 349 -4.26 18.89 2.52
CA LEU A 349 -3.06 18.54 3.28
C LEU A 349 -2.37 19.81 3.77
N PRO A 350 -2.17 19.99 5.10
CA PRO A 350 -1.50 21.17 5.59
C PRO A 350 -0.04 21.20 5.10
N LEU A 351 0.40 22.37 4.65
CA LEU A 351 1.80 22.67 4.28
C LEU A 351 2.68 22.75 5.55
N HIS A 352 2.73 21.70 6.36
CA HIS A 352 3.50 21.72 7.59
C HIS A 352 4.88 21.08 7.43
N ALA A 353 5.86 21.88 7.85
CA ALA A 353 7.12 21.46 8.41
C ALA A 353 6.95 20.28 9.37
N MET A 354 7.30 19.07 8.94
CA MET A 354 7.36 17.94 9.87
C MET A 354 8.56 18.09 10.80
N PRO A 355 8.44 17.74 12.10
CA PRO A 355 9.60 17.72 13.01
C PRO A 355 10.71 16.85 12.42
N PRO A 356 12.00 17.11 12.75
CA PRO A 356 13.14 16.36 12.21
C PRO A 356 12.95 14.84 12.33
N ALA A 357 13.53 14.07 11.41
CA ALA A 357 13.53 12.61 11.52
C ALA A 357 14.15 12.21 12.86
N GLU A 358 13.46 11.35 13.63
CA GLU A 358 14.17 10.62 14.68
C GLU A 358 15.35 9.89 14.02
N PRO A 359 16.53 9.85 14.66
CA PRO A 359 17.69 9.19 14.10
C PRO A 359 17.32 7.74 13.75
N PRO A 360 17.72 7.24 12.56
CA PRO A 360 17.28 5.96 12.07
C PRO A 360 17.62 4.83 13.06
N GLY A 361 16.61 4.06 13.46
CA GLY A 361 16.77 2.99 14.48
C GLY A 361 17.80 1.92 14.12
N TRP A 362 18.03 1.69 12.82
CA TRP A 362 19.02 0.74 12.30
C TRP A 362 20.47 1.14 12.59
N LEU A 363 20.75 2.40 12.96
CA LEU A 363 22.09 2.82 13.42
C LEU A 363 22.43 2.24 14.81
N THR A 364 21.43 1.78 15.56
CA THR A 364 21.60 1.28 16.95
C THR A 364 21.39 -0.23 17.10
N GLN A 365 20.88 -0.92 16.07
CA GLN A 365 20.59 -2.35 16.13
C GLN A 365 20.92 -3.03 14.79
N ASN A 366 21.53 -4.22 14.88
CA ASN A 366 22.17 -4.98 13.81
C ASN A 366 21.38 -4.96 12.46
N PRO A 367 21.88 -4.27 11.41
CA PRO A 367 21.17 -4.05 10.16
C PRO A 367 20.94 -5.32 9.32
N ASN A 368 21.60 -6.42 9.67
CA ASN A 368 21.60 -7.66 8.91
C ASN A 368 20.83 -8.76 9.64
N ARG A 369 19.50 -8.80 9.53
CA ARG A 369 18.66 -10.03 9.48
C ARG A 369 17.18 -9.76 9.79
N ARG A 370 16.28 -10.15 8.86
CA ARG A 370 15.27 -11.24 8.98
C ARG A 370 14.03 -11.11 8.10
N TYR A 371 13.87 -10.08 7.28
CA TYR A 371 12.61 -9.85 6.55
C TYR A 371 12.65 -10.15 5.04
N TYR A 372 13.64 -10.90 4.54
CA TYR A 372 13.65 -11.37 3.15
C TYR A 372 13.39 -12.88 3.03
N ALA A 373 12.67 -13.47 3.98
CA ALA A 373 12.07 -14.78 3.75
C ALA A 373 11.06 -14.60 2.60
N SER A 374 11.38 -15.18 1.44
CA SER A 374 10.55 -15.05 0.25
C SER A 374 9.15 -15.57 0.53
N GLY A 375 8.16 -14.69 0.57
CA GLY A 375 6.79 -15.12 0.32
C GLY A 375 6.66 -15.65 -1.10
N THR A 376 5.56 -16.31 -1.39
CA THR A 376 5.25 -16.81 -2.74
C THR A 376 4.08 -16.03 -3.29
N GLU A 377 4.21 -15.53 -4.53
CA GLU A 377 3.04 -14.98 -5.21
C GLU A 377 2.01 -16.10 -5.42
N PRO A 378 0.72 -15.82 -5.22
CA PRO A 378 -0.35 -16.74 -5.57
C PRO A 378 -0.32 -17.08 -7.07
N LEU A 379 -0.88 -18.25 -7.43
CA LEU A 379 -0.92 -18.72 -8.81
C LEU A 379 -1.77 -17.80 -9.71
N ASP A 380 -2.87 -17.29 -9.16
CA ASP A 380 -3.80 -16.38 -9.80
C ASP A 380 -4.51 -15.51 -8.74
N ASP A 381 -5.40 -14.63 -9.18
CA ASP A 381 -6.11 -13.71 -8.28
C ASP A 381 -7.18 -14.40 -7.42
N ALA A 382 -7.78 -15.50 -7.89
CA ALA A 382 -8.71 -16.28 -7.09
C ALA A 382 -7.99 -16.94 -5.89
N ALA A 383 -6.83 -17.56 -6.14
CA ALA A 383 -5.97 -18.10 -5.10
C ALA A 383 -5.46 -16.99 -4.16
N ALA A 384 -5.18 -15.79 -4.70
CA ALA A 384 -4.81 -14.64 -3.87
C ALA A 384 -5.92 -14.24 -2.90
N VAL A 385 -7.18 -14.12 -3.38
CA VAL A 385 -8.34 -13.80 -2.54
C VAL A 385 -8.56 -14.88 -1.47
N GLN A 386 -8.46 -16.16 -1.84
CA GLN A 386 -8.58 -17.27 -0.87
C GLN A 386 -7.49 -17.23 0.21
N GLN A 387 -6.24 -16.96 -0.16
CA GLN A 387 -5.14 -16.83 0.80
C GLN A 387 -5.32 -15.61 1.73
N LEU A 388 -5.78 -14.47 1.19
CA LEU A 388 -6.11 -13.28 1.99
C LEU A 388 -7.24 -13.56 2.97
N GLN A 389 -8.30 -14.21 2.50
CA GLN A 389 -9.43 -14.63 3.34
C GLN A 389 -8.97 -15.56 4.46
N ALA A 390 -8.16 -16.58 4.15
CA ALA A 390 -7.63 -17.50 5.16
C ALA A 390 -6.74 -16.80 6.18
N ALA A 391 -5.86 -15.89 5.73
CA ALA A 391 -4.97 -15.12 6.60
C ALA A 391 -5.75 -14.19 7.55
N LEU A 392 -6.78 -13.50 7.04
CA LEU A 392 -7.66 -12.64 7.83
C LEU A 392 -8.49 -13.45 8.82
N ALA A 393 -9.08 -14.57 8.39
CA ALA A 393 -9.83 -15.46 9.27
C ALA A 393 -8.96 -16.03 10.40
N ALA A 394 -7.73 -16.47 10.11
CA ALA A 394 -6.78 -16.94 11.11
C ALA A 394 -6.38 -15.86 12.13
N ALA A 395 -6.46 -14.58 11.73
CA ALA A 395 -6.25 -13.43 12.61
C ALA A 395 -7.51 -12.98 13.36
N GLY A 396 -8.65 -13.67 13.21
CA GLY A 396 -9.93 -13.35 13.86
C GLY A 396 -10.86 -12.46 13.03
N PHE A 397 -10.52 -12.14 11.78
CA PHE A 397 -11.28 -11.27 10.89
C PHE A 397 -11.98 -12.06 9.78
N ALA A 398 -12.84 -13.01 10.17
CA ALA A 398 -13.47 -13.94 9.22
C ALA A 398 -14.61 -13.33 8.39
N ARG A 399 -15.23 -12.25 8.87
CA ARG A 399 -16.32 -11.56 8.15
C ARG A 399 -15.72 -10.56 7.18
N ILE A 400 -15.73 -10.89 5.89
CA ILE A 400 -15.21 -10.01 4.83
C ILE A 400 -16.37 -9.68 3.90
N GLY A 401 -16.80 -8.43 3.94
CA GLY A 401 -17.85 -7.90 3.07
C GLY A 401 -17.26 -7.17 1.86
N TYR A 402 -18.01 -7.11 0.76
CA TYR A 402 -17.68 -6.28 -0.39
C TYR A 402 -18.94 -5.86 -1.13
N VAL A 403 -18.86 -4.71 -1.79
CA VAL A 403 -19.87 -4.20 -2.72
C VAL A 403 -19.22 -3.85 -4.04
N MET A 404 -19.89 -4.19 -5.15
CA MET A 404 -19.50 -3.71 -6.48
C MET A 404 -20.12 -2.34 -6.68
N THR A 405 -19.29 -1.32 -6.90
CA THR A 405 -19.75 0.06 -7.13
C THR A 405 -19.82 0.42 -8.60
N SER A 406 -19.13 -0.33 -9.46
CA SER A 406 -19.31 -0.27 -10.91
C SER A 406 -20.63 -0.92 -11.34
N ALA A 407 -21.16 -0.49 -12.49
CA ALA A 407 -22.27 -1.19 -13.15
C ALA A 407 -21.87 -2.63 -13.54
N ALA A 408 -22.86 -3.52 -13.64
CA ALA A 408 -22.63 -4.94 -13.94
C ALA A 408 -22.04 -5.19 -15.34
N ASP A 409 -22.30 -4.29 -16.29
CA ASP A 409 -21.81 -4.33 -17.68
C ASP A 409 -20.59 -3.42 -17.92
N ALA A 410 -20.01 -2.86 -16.85
CA ALA A 410 -18.83 -2.03 -16.95
C ALA A 410 -17.61 -2.81 -17.47
N ALA A 411 -16.81 -2.18 -18.34
CA ALA A 411 -15.58 -2.77 -18.86
C ALA A 411 -14.52 -3.08 -17.77
N HIS A 412 -14.64 -2.43 -16.62
CA HIS A 412 -13.78 -2.60 -15.45
C HIS A 412 -14.66 -2.75 -14.22
N THR A 413 -14.29 -3.67 -13.33
CA THR A 413 -14.98 -3.93 -12.07
C THR A 413 -14.38 -3.06 -10.98
N THR A 414 -15.22 -2.30 -10.28
CA THR A 414 -14.84 -1.54 -9.09
C THR A 414 -15.53 -2.10 -7.87
N VAL A 415 -14.75 -2.36 -6.82
CA VAL A 415 -15.27 -2.86 -5.54
C VAL A 415 -14.86 -1.95 -4.39
N LYS A 416 -15.63 -2.04 -3.32
CA LYS A 416 -15.21 -1.61 -1.98
C LYS A 416 -15.34 -2.77 -0.99
N CYS A 417 -14.22 -3.13 -0.36
CA CYS A 417 -14.13 -4.21 0.62
C CYS A 417 -14.17 -3.69 2.05
N PHE A 418 -14.68 -4.54 2.93
CA PHE A 418 -14.87 -4.27 4.34
C PHE A 418 -14.37 -5.46 5.16
N VAL A 419 -13.41 -5.19 6.04
CA VAL A 419 -12.92 -6.16 7.03
C VAL A 419 -13.16 -5.54 8.41
N PRO A 420 -14.33 -5.80 9.03
CA PRO A 420 -14.70 -5.25 10.32
C PRO A 420 -13.66 -5.59 11.38
N GLY A 421 -13.30 -4.61 12.20
CA GLY A 421 -12.44 -4.83 13.37
C GLY A 421 -10.92 -4.71 13.16
N LEU A 422 -10.43 -4.58 11.92
CA LEU A 422 -9.00 -4.27 11.66
C LEU A 422 -8.54 -3.02 12.45
N ALA A 423 -7.28 -2.63 12.35
CA ALA A 423 -6.86 -1.28 12.68
C ALA A 423 -7.02 -0.38 11.45
N LEU A 424 -7.71 0.77 11.52
CA LEU A 424 -7.77 1.72 10.40
C LEU A 424 -7.70 3.14 10.96
N GLY A 425 -6.84 3.99 10.41
CA GLY A 425 -6.70 5.38 10.84
C GLY A 425 -6.44 5.52 12.34
N GLU A 426 -7.31 6.28 13.03
CA GLU A 426 -7.27 6.52 14.48
C GLU A 426 -8.04 5.47 15.29
N ARG A 427 -8.67 4.47 14.65
CA ARG A 427 -9.47 3.42 15.33
C ARG A 427 -8.69 2.71 16.43
N THR A 428 -7.39 2.60 16.29
CA THR A 428 -6.51 1.95 17.27
C THR A 428 -6.14 2.81 18.47
N ALA A 429 -6.66 4.04 18.60
CA ALA A 429 -6.38 4.91 19.74
C ALA A 429 -6.95 4.47 21.08
N VAL A 430 -7.82 3.48 21.05
CA VAL A 430 -8.28 2.79 22.24
C VAL A 430 -8.01 1.30 22.00
N PRO A 431 -7.36 0.58 22.92
CA PRO A 431 -7.27 -0.88 22.84
C PRO A 431 -8.68 -1.49 22.81
N ARG A 432 -8.81 -2.65 22.17
CA ARG A 432 -10.00 -3.50 22.32
C ARG A 432 -9.73 -4.60 23.31
#